data_AF-A0A1S6FFT8-F1
#
_entry.id   AF-A0A1S6FFT8-F1
#
_cell.length_a   1.000
_cell.length_b   1.000
_cell.length_c   1.000
_cell.angle_alpha   90.00
_cell.angle_beta   90.00
_cell.angle_gamma   90.00
#
_symmetry.space_group_name_H-M   'P 1'
#
loop_
_entity.id
_entity.type
_entity.pdbx_description
1 polymer ?
#
loop_
_entity_poly.entity_id
_entity_poly.type
_entity_poly.pdbx_seq_one_letter_code
_entity_poly.pdbx_strand_id
1 'polypeptide(L)'
;MTERILRLTSIRRWLALLAATLVLAACTPIIAGYSLQAYTNATQLKAETLALIAISGEPWADHAAEARALQTRLDGAYEFSAGTAYNQEATAMWAIIRDRSQDALLGSFFVRWSKGPTGEAYRTRKLRRIRLAFDRLICLEANKKEKTACPAMNPDAADAATETGNE
;
A
#
# COMPACT_ATOMS: atom_id res chain seq x y z
N MET A 1 59.23 -20.93 -17.58
CA MET A 1 58.01 -20.64 -18.38
C MET A 1 56.76 -21.29 -17.77
N THR A 2 56.88 -22.49 -17.21
CA THR A 2 55.82 -23.31 -16.59
C THR A 2 55.13 -22.68 -15.36
N GLU A 3 55.88 -22.01 -14.47
CA GLU A 3 55.31 -21.41 -13.25
C GLU A 3 54.37 -20.24 -13.50
N ARG A 4 54.63 -19.43 -14.54
CA ARG A 4 53.75 -18.32 -14.93
C ARG A 4 52.41 -18.84 -15.47
N ILE A 5 52.43 -19.95 -16.20
CA ILE A 5 51.23 -20.61 -16.75
C ILE A 5 50.39 -21.23 -15.62
N LEU A 6 51.03 -21.83 -14.62
CA LEU A 6 50.35 -22.38 -13.43
C LEU A 6 49.72 -21.29 -12.55
N ARG A 7 50.36 -20.13 -12.40
CA ARG A 7 49.77 -18.99 -11.66
C ARG A 7 48.58 -18.37 -12.39
N LEU A 8 48.63 -18.22 -13.71
CA LEU A 8 47.54 -17.67 -14.52
C LEU A 8 46.30 -18.57 -14.52
N THR A 9 46.48 -19.89 -14.58
CA THR A 9 45.37 -20.86 -14.51
C THR A 9 44.74 -20.92 -13.12
N SER A 10 45.52 -20.77 -12.06
CA SER A 10 45.02 -20.63 -10.69
C SER A 10 44.18 -19.36 -10.52
N ILE A 11 44.69 -18.19 -10.92
CA ILE A 11 43.96 -16.91 -10.84
C ILE A 11 42.63 -16.96 -11.60
N ARG A 12 42.61 -17.56 -12.79
CA ARG A 12 41.39 -17.71 -13.59
C ARG A 12 40.33 -18.59 -12.93
N ARG A 13 40.74 -19.65 -12.20
CA ARG A 13 39.82 -20.48 -11.40
C ARG A 13 39.25 -19.71 -10.21
N TRP A 14 40.07 -18.94 -9.50
CA TRP A 14 39.62 -18.08 -8.40
C TRP A 14 38.65 -17.00 -8.87
N LEU A 15 38.93 -16.34 -10.00
CA LEU A 15 38.02 -15.37 -10.61
C LEU A 15 36.70 -16.02 -11.03
N ALA A 16 36.72 -17.24 -11.58
CA ALA A 16 35.50 -17.97 -11.94
C ALA A 16 34.67 -18.35 -10.70
N LEU A 17 35.33 -18.80 -9.62
CA LEU A 17 34.66 -19.10 -8.36
C LEU A 17 34.06 -17.83 -7.73
N LEU A 18 34.80 -16.72 -7.72
CA LEU A 18 34.30 -15.43 -7.23
C LEU A 18 33.09 -14.94 -8.04
N ALA A 19 33.18 -15.01 -9.37
CA ALA A 19 32.07 -14.66 -10.26
C ALA A 19 30.84 -15.55 -10.02
N ALA A 20 31.02 -16.86 -9.84
CA ALA A 20 29.94 -17.77 -9.51
C ALA A 20 29.28 -17.44 -8.16
N THR A 21 30.06 -17.09 -7.14
CA THR A 21 29.52 -16.67 -5.83
C THR A 21 28.76 -15.35 -5.91
N LEU A 22 29.21 -14.39 -6.73
CA LEU A 22 28.53 -13.11 -6.94
C LEU A 22 27.18 -13.28 -7.65
N VAL A 23 27.10 -14.18 -8.64
CA VAL A 23 25.83 -14.47 -9.35
C VAL A 23 24.81 -15.11 -8.40
N LEU A 24 25.24 -15.98 -7.48
CA LEU A 24 24.37 -16.60 -6.49
C LEU A 24 23.87 -15.62 -5.42
N ALA A 25 24.65 -14.59 -5.09
CA ALA A 25 24.25 -13.54 -4.14
C ALA A 25 23.25 -12.53 -4.73
N ALA A 26 23.08 -12.47 -6.05
CA ALA A 26 22.22 -11.49 -6.72
C ALA A 26 20.72 -11.86 -6.72
N CYS A 27 20.32 -13.01 -6.18
CA CYS A 27 18.93 -13.48 -6.20
C CYS A 27 18.04 -12.93 -5.06
N THR A 28 18.49 -11.93 -4.30
CA THR A 28 17.64 -11.32 -3.26
C THR A 28 16.53 -10.48 -3.90
N PRO A 29 15.26 -10.67 -3.50
CA PRO A 29 14.15 -9.91 -4.06
C PRO A 29 14.27 -8.42 -3.70
N ILE A 30 14.07 -7.56 -4.69
CA ILE A 30 14.11 -6.10 -4.52
C ILE A 30 12.80 -5.59 -3.88
N ILE A 31 11.71 -6.32 -4.08
CA ILE A 31 10.37 -6.02 -3.57
C ILE A 31 9.79 -7.23 -2.85
N ALA A 32 8.97 -7.00 -1.83
CA ALA A 32 8.19 -8.05 -1.19
C ALA A 32 7.38 -8.84 -2.22
N GLY A 33 7.31 -10.16 -2.04
CA GLY A 33 6.40 -11.00 -2.82
C GLY A 33 4.93 -10.68 -2.53
N TYR A 34 4.05 -11.17 -3.40
CA TYR A 34 2.61 -11.07 -3.19
C TYR A 34 2.17 -11.73 -1.88
N SER A 35 1.22 -11.09 -1.21
CA SER A 35 0.55 -11.55 0.01
C SER A 35 -0.97 -11.40 -0.15
N LEU A 36 -1.67 -12.53 -0.10
CA LEU A 36 -3.14 -12.55 -0.06
C LEU A 36 -3.68 -11.77 1.15
N GLN A 37 -2.97 -11.83 2.28
CA GLN A 37 -3.35 -11.08 3.48
C GLN A 37 -3.19 -9.57 3.27
N ALA A 38 -2.10 -9.10 2.66
CA ALA A 38 -1.93 -7.68 2.35
C ALA A 38 -3.02 -7.17 1.40
N TYR A 39 -3.33 -7.96 0.36
CA TYR A 39 -4.37 -7.64 -0.60
C TYR A 39 -5.75 -7.56 0.08
N THR A 40 -6.07 -8.54 0.91
CA THR A 40 -7.33 -8.61 1.67
C THR A 40 -7.46 -7.45 2.65
N ASN A 41 -6.39 -7.14 3.39
CA ASN A 41 -6.36 -5.97 4.28
C ASN A 41 -6.69 -4.69 3.49
N ALA A 42 -6.06 -4.48 2.33
CA ALA A 42 -6.27 -3.28 1.53
C ALA A 42 -7.70 -3.18 0.97
N THR A 43 -8.26 -4.27 0.42
CA THR A 43 -9.60 -4.26 -0.17
C THR A 43 -10.71 -4.16 0.87
N GLN A 44 -10.61 -4.88 1.98
CA GLN A 44 -11.61 -4.83 3.05
C GLN A 44 -11.59 -3.47 3.76
N LEU A 45 -10.41 -2.98 4.14
CA LEU A 45 -10.30 -1.67 4.80
C LEU A 45 -10.74 -0.53 3.90
N LYS A 46 -10.55 -0.64 2.58
CA LYS A 46 -11.14 0.31 1.62
C LYS A 46 -12.66 0.33 1.77
N ALA A 47 -13.32 -0.82 1.64
CA ALA A 47 -14.78 -0.91 1.68
C ALA A 47 -15.34 -0.37 2.99
N GLU A 48 -14.80 -0.81 4.13
CA GLU A 48 -15.21 -0.36 5.46
C GLU A 48 -15.00 1.14 5.64
N THR A 49 -13.86 1.68 5.18
CA THR A 49 -13.58 3.12 5.26
C THR A 49 -14.58 3.93 4.45
N LEU A 50 -14.88 3.52 3.21
CA LEU A 50 -15.83 4.24 2.36
C LEU A 50 -17.24 4.22 2.97
N ALA A 51 -17.67 3.10 3.55
CA ALA A 51 -18.94 3.00 4.25
C ALA A 51 -19.01 3.97 5.44
N LEU A 52 -17.96 4.01 6.26
CA LEU A 52 -17.92 4.88 7.44
C LEU A 52 -17.88 6.37 7.08
N ILE A 53 -17.21 6.74 5.98
CA ILE A 53 -17.23 8.11 5.47
C ILE A 53 -18.62 8.49 4.96
N ALA A 54 -19.39 7.57 4.38
CA ALA A 54 -20.72 7.88 3.88
C ALA A 54 -21.67 8.33 5.01
N ILE A 55 -21.57 7.69 6.17
CA ILE A 55 -22.42 7.96 7.36
C ILE A 55 -21.87 9.06 8.26
N SER A 56 -20.69 9.63 7.99
CA SER A 56 -20.07 10.62 8.89
C SER A 56 -20.75 12.01 8.91
N GLY A 57 -21.92 12.14 8.27
CA GLY A 57 -22.87 13.22 8.51
C GLY A 57 -23.65 13.07 9.82
N GLU A 58 -23.55 11.91 10.46
CA GLU A 58 -24.15 11.62 11.77
C GLU A 58 -23.15 11.91 12.91
N PRO A 59 -23.62 12.07 14.16
CA PRO A 59 -22.75 12.24 15.32
C PRO A 59 -21.74 11.11 15.48
N TRP A 60 -20.49 11.45 15.81
CA TRP A 60 -19.44 10.46 16.09
C TRP A 60 -19.85 9.47 17.19
N ALA A 61 -20.59 9.94 18.20
CA ALA A 61 -21.00 9.13 19.35
C ALA A 61 -21.75 7.85 18.94
N ASP A 62 -22.55 7.94 17.87
CA ASP A 62 -23.38 6.83 17.39
C ASP A 62 -22.54 5.74 16.69
N HIS A 63 -21.39 6.12 16.13
CA HIS A 63 -20.53 5.25 15.32
C HIS A 63 -19.12 5.06 15.91
N ALA A 64 -18.89 5.54 17.13
CA ALA A 64 -17.55 5.65 17.71
C ALA A 64 -16.85 4.30 17.89
N ALA A 65 -17.63 3.25 18.18
CA ALA A 65 -17.12 1.89 18.34
C ALA A 65 -16.58 1.34 17.00
N GLU A 66 -17.36 1.47 15.94
CA GLU A 66 -17.01 1.04 14.59
C GLU A 66 -15.80 1.82 14.06
N ALA A 67 -15.79 3.14 14.26
CA ALA A 67 -14.69 3.99 13.86
C ALA A 67 -13.38 3.68 14.58
N ARG A 68 -13.44 3.32 15.87
CA ARG A 68 -12.25 2.87 16.63
C ARG A 68 -11.79 1.49 16.19
N ALA A 69 -12.71 0.56 15.94
CA ALA A 69 -12.38 -0.77 15.43
C ALA A 69 -11.68 -0.69 14.07
N LEU A 70 -12.19 0.14 13.16
CA LEU A 70 -11.54 0.39 11.87
C LEU A 70 -10.13 0.97 12.04
N GLN A 71 -9.93 1.94 12.93
CA GLN A 71 -8.59 2.49 13.22
C GLN A 71 -7.64 1.42 13.74
N THR A 72 -8.07 0.54 14.64
CA THR A 72 -7.24 -0.58 15.09
C THR A 72 -6.88 -1.53 13.95
N ARG A 73 -7.81 -1.85 13.04
CA ARG A 73 -7.50 -2.68 11.87
C ARG A 73 -6.54 -1.98 10.89
N LEU A 74 -6.64 -0.66 10.74
CA LEU A 74 -5.69 0.14 9.94
C LEU A 74 -4.28 0.11 10.53
N ASP A 75 -4.16 0.26 11.85
CA ASP A 75 -2.88 0.12 12.55
C ASP A 75 -2.33 -1.32 12.40
N GLY A 76 -3.19 -2.34 12.50
CA GLY A 76 -2.80 -3.74 12.25
C GLY A 76 -2.30 -4.00 10.82
N ALA A 77 -2.92 -3.39 9.81
CA ALA A 77 -2.45 -3.48 8.42
C ALA A 77 -1.10 -2.76 8.21
N TYR A 78 -0.89 -1.64 8.90
CA TYR A 78 0.42 -0.98 8.94
C TYR A 78 1.49 -1.87 9.56
N GLU A 79 1.23 -2.46 10.73
CA GLU A 79 2.20 -3.34 11.41
C GLU A 79 2.52 -4.58 10.57
N PHE A 80 1.51 -5.19 9.94
CA PHE A 80 1.74 -6.28 8.98
C PHE A 80 2.67 -5.85 7.84
N SER A 81 2.41 -4.68 7.27
CA SER A 81 3.23 -4.13 6.19
C SER A 81 4.66 -3.84 6.65
N ALA A 82 4.81 -3.22 7.81
CA ALA A 82 6.10 -2.84 8.39
C ALA A 82 6.94 -4.05 8.80
N GLY A 83 6.30 -5.13 9.25
CA GLY A 83 6.94 -6.41 9.57
C GLY A 83 7.30 -7.26 8.35
N THR A 84 6.86 -6.87 7.15
CA THR A 84 7.16 -7.60 5.91
C THR A 84 8.45 -7.07 5.27
N ALA A 85 9.43 -7.94 5.06
CA ALA A 85 10.69 -7.57 4.40
C ALA A 85 10.44 -7.01 2.99
N TYR A 86 11.21 -5.98 2.61
CA TYR A 86 11.14 -5.32 1.28
C TYR A 86 9.77 -4.70 0.95
N ASN A 87 9.02 -4.26 1.96
CA ASN A 87 7.67 -3.69 1.81
C ASN A 87 7.57 -2.21 2.22
N GLN A 88 8.67 -1.46 2.06
CA GLN A 88 8.79 -0.08 2.51
C GLN A 88 7.75 0.84 1.86
N GLU A 89 7.48 0.65 0.56
CA GLU A 89 6.51 1.46 -0.18
C GLU A 89 5.09 1.31 0.37
N ALA A 90 4.60 0.07 0.54
CA ALA A 90 3.28 -0.16 1.12
C ALA A 90 3.20 0.37 2.56
N THR A 91 4.30 0.24 3.32
CA THR A 91 4.37 0.72 4.70
C THR A 91 4.27 2.24 4.79
N ALA A 92 4.94 2.97 3.89
CA ALA A 92 4.84 4.42 3.80
C ALA A 92 3.42 4.87 3.43
N MET A 93 2.76 4.16 2.52
CA MET A 93 1.36 4.43 2.16
C MET A 93 0.41 4.23 3.35
N TRP A 94 0.56 3.14 4.09
CA TRP A 94 -0.23 2.91 5.31
C TRP A 94 0.00 3.98 6.37
N ALA A 95 1.25 4.44 6.53
CA ALA A 95 1.57 5.54 7.43
C ALA A 95 0.81 6.83 7.05
N ILE A 96 0.76 7.19 5.76
CA ILE A 96 0.01 8.37 5.27
C ILE A 96 -1.51 8.21 5.51
N ILE A 97 -2.06 7.02 5.30
CA ILE A 97 -3.49 6.75 5.49
C ILE A 97 -3.86 6.97 6.97
N ARG A 98 -3.12 6.33 7.88
CA ARG A 98 -3.45 6.33 9.32
C ARG A 98 -3.02 7.59 10.07
N ASP A 99 -2.20 8.44 9.46
CA ASP A 99 -1.70 9.65 10.10
C ASP A 99 -2.85 10.56 10.56
N ARG A 100 -2.74 10.97 11.84
CA ARG A 100 -3.73 11.77 12.57
C ARG A 100 -3.34 13.24 12.63
N SER A 101 -2.17 13.60 12.10
CA SER A 101 -1.73 14.98 11.98
C SER A 101 -2.73 15.81 11.18
N GLN A 102 -2.70 17.12 11.36
CA GLN A 102 -3.59 18.02 10.65
C GLN A 102 -3.38 17.86 9.13
N ASP A 103 -4.47 17.85 8.37
CA ASP A 103 -4.50 17.71 6.90
C ASP A 103 -4.01 16.35 6.33
N ALA A 104 -3.65 15.39 7.18
CA ALA A 104 -3.37 14.00 6.79
C ALA A 104 -4.59 13.33 6.12
N LEU A 105 -4.47 12.08 5.67
CA LEU A 105 -5.48 11.50 4.80
C LEU A 105 -6.76 11.05 5.55
N LEU A 106 -6.74 9.86 6.14
CA LEU A 106 -7.89 9.25 6.82
C LEU A 106 -7.83 9.46 8.34
N GLY A 107 -6.65 9.40 8.98
CA GLY A 107 -6.55 9.66 10.41
C GLY A 107 -7.03 11.07 10.78
N SER A 108 -6.66 12.11 10.01
CA SER A 108 -7.18 13.48 10.23
C SER A 108 -8.70 13.60 10.03
N PHE A 109 -9.28 12.74 9.19
CA PHE A 109 -10.72 12.71 8.96
C PHE A 109 -11.45 12.24 10.23
N PHE A 110 -10.97 11.17 10.88
CA PHE A 110 -11.53 10.72 12.16
C PHE A 110 -11.36 11.77 13.26
N VAL A 111 -10.22 12.45 13.31
CA VAL A 111 -10.02 13.57 14.26
C VAL A 111 -11.06 14.66 14.03
N ARG A 112 -11.34 15.03 12.77
CA ARG A 112 -12.37 16.04 12.48
C ARG A 112 -13.77 15.55 12.86
N TRP A 113 -14.14 14.34 12.44
CA TRP A 113 -15.48 13.80 12.70
C TRP A 113 -15.75 13.61 14.19
N SER A 114 -14.73 13.28 14.99
CA SER A 114 -14.86 13.21 16.46
C SER A 114 -15.25 14.52 17.13
N LYS A 115 -15.04 15.66 16.45
CA LYS A 115 -15.44 17.00 16.92
C LYS A 115 -16.85 17.40 16.50
N GLY A 116 -17.48 16.61 15.63
CA GLY A 116 -18.84 16.84 15.15
C GLY A 116 -19.06 16.29 13.73
N PRO A 117 -20.33 16.19 13.30
CA PRO A 117 -20.70 15.78 11.96
C PRO A 117 -19.91 16.49 10.87
N THR A 118 -19.55 15.75 9.83
CA THR A 118 -18.82 16.29 8.68
C THR A 118 -19.79 16.71 7.58
N GLY A 119 -19.62 17.92 7.03
CA GLY A 119 -20.44 18.40 5.91
C GLY A 119 -20.15 17.65 4.60
N GLU A 120 -21.16 17.52 3.75
CA GLU A 120 -21.12 16.72 2.52
C GLU A 120 -19.95 17.09 1.60
N ALA A 121 -19.74 18.38 1.30
CA ALA A 121 -18.64 18.83 0.45
C ALA A 121 -17.26 18.42 0.98
N TYR A 122 -17.08 18.38 2.32
CA TYR A 122 -15.85 17.89 2.92
C TYR A 122 -15.71 16.37 2.77
N ARG A 123 -16.80 15.61 3.01
CA ARG A 123 -16.82 14.15 2.82
C ARG A 123 -16.46 13.79 1.38
N THR A 124 -17.09 14.40 0.39
CA THR A 124 -16.85 14.13 -1.04
C THR A 124 -15.40 14.35 -1.44
N ARG A 125 -14.78 15.47 -1.01
CA ARG A 125 -13.36 15.74 -1.30
C ARG A 125 -12.42 14.74 -0.63
N LYS A 126 -12.69 14.38 0.63
CA LYS A 126 -11.88 13.40 1.36
C LYS A 126 -12.03 12.00 0.79
N LEU A 127 -13.25 11.59 0.46
CA LEU A 127 -13.58 10.29 -0.13
C LEU A 127 -12.77 10.04 -1.41
N ARG A 128 -12.67 11.02 -2.31
CA ARG A 128 -11.88 10.91 -3.55
C ARG A 128 -10.41 10.57 -3.27
N ARG A 129 -9.78 11.32 -2.36
CA ARG A 129 -8.36 11.12 -2.00
C ARG A 129 -8.13 9.79 -1.28
N ILE A 130 -9.04 9.42 -0.38
CA ILE A 130 -8.95 8.17 0.38
C ILE A 130 -9.13 6.96 -0.55
N ARG A 131 -10.13 7.01 -1.45
CA ARG A 131 -10.33 5.98 -2.48
C ARG A 131 -9.07 5.76 -3.30
N LEU A 132 -8.47 6.83 -3.81
CA LEU A 132 -7.24 6.77 -4.61
C LEU A 132 -6.06 6.14 -3.84
N ALA A 133 -5.89 6.49 -2.57
CA ALA A 133 -4.81 5.92 -1.76
C ALA A 133 -4.96 4.40 -1.56
N PHE A 134 -6.17 3.93 -1.26
CA PHE A 134 -6.44 2.50 -1.18
C PHE A 134 -6.28 1.80 -2.52
N ASP A 135 -6.77 2.40 -3.61
CA ASP A 135 -6.63 1.86 -4.95
C ASP A 135 -5.16 1.71 -5.36
N ARG A 136 -4.31 2.65 -4.95
CA ARG A 136 -2.86 2.56 -5.16
C ARG A 136 -2.23 1.43 -4.34
N LEU A 137 -2.67 1.21 -3.09
CA LEU A 137 -2.21 0.08 -2.25
C LEU A 137 -2.59 -1.27 -2.86
N ILE A 138 -3.86 -1.42 -3.26
CA ILE A 138 -4.38 -2.62 -3.91
C ILE A 138 -3.63 -2.90 -5.21
N CYS A 139 -3.40 -1.85 -6.00
CA CYS A 139 -2.64 -1.95 -7.24
C CYS A 139 -1.19 -2.40 -7.03
N LEU A 140 -0.51 -1.79 -6.04
CA LEU A 140 0.86 -2.15 -5.70
C LEU A 140 0.94 -3.63 -5.33
N GLU A 141 0.02 -4.11 -4.51
CA GLU A 141 -0.01 -5.50 -4.09
C GLU A 141 -0.34 -6.46 -5.24
N ALA A 142 -1.32 -6.13 -6.09
CA ALA A 142 -1.65 -6.92 -7.28
C ALA A 142 -0.45 -7.07 -8.23
N ASN A 143 0.32 -5.98 -8.44
CA ASN A 143 1.48 -5.98 -9.32
C ASN A 143 2.68 -6.76 -8.77
N LYS A 144 2.68 -7.15 -7.49
CA LYS A 144 3.66 -8.13 -6.97
C LYS A 144 3.37 -9.56 -7.42
N LYS A 145 2.12 -9.86 -7.80
CA LYS A 145 1.71 -11.18 -8.32
C LYS A 145 1.85 -11.23 -9.83
N GLU A 146 1.22 -10.28 -10.52
CA GLU A 146 1.20 -10.20 -11.98
C GLU A 146 0.98 -8.75 -12.41
N LYS A 147 1.68 -8.33 -13.47
CA LYS A 147 1.56 -6.97 -13.99
C LYS A 147 0.13 -6.71 -14.45
N THR A 148 -0.55 -5.82 -13.75
CA THR A 148 -1.97 -5.51 -13.96
C THR A 148 -2.15 -4.02 -14.20
N ALA A 149 -2.93 -3.65 -15.22
CA ALA A 149 -3.34 -2.26 -15.43
C ALA A 149 -4.28 -1.84 -14.29
N CYS A 150 -3.91 -0.80 -13.54
CA CYS A 150 -4.69 -0.33 -12.40
C CYS A 150 -5.38 0.99 -12.72
N PRO A 151 -6.71 1.11 -12.52
CA PRO A 151 -7.44 2.36 -12.69
C PRO A 151 -6.87 3.51 -11.85
N ALA A 152 -6.30 3.19 -10.69
CA ALA A 152 -5.64 4.13 -9.77
C ALA A 152 -4.49 4.95 -10.38
N MET A 153 -3.93 4.52 -11.52
CA MET A 153 -2.80 5.18 -12.18
C MET A 153 -3.23 6.15 -13.28
N ASN A 154 -4.52 6.24 -13.60
CA ASN A 154 -5.07 7.25 -14.49
C ASN A 154 -6.25 7.94 -13.80
N PRO A 155 -6.03 9.10 -13.14
CA PRO A 155 -7.08 9.80 -12.39
C PRO A 155 -8.29 10.18 -13.27
N ASP A 156 -8.11 10.26 -14.59
CA ASP A 156 -9.18 10.56 -15.56
C ASP A 156 -9.99 9.30 -15.95
N ALA A 157 -9.43 8.09 -15.78
CA ALA A 157 -10.12 6.84 -16.13
C ALA A 157 -11.13 6.38 -15.06
N ALA A 158 -10.90 6.75 -13.79
CA ALA A 158 -11.79 6.39 -12.69
C ALA A 158 -13.13 7.15 -12.72
N ASP A 159 -13.13 8.38 -13.21
CA ASP A 159 -14.35 9.19 -13.38
C ASP A 159 -15.14 8.73 -14.63
N ALA A 160 -14.45 8.36 -15.73
CA ALA A 160 -15.07 7.86 -16.97
C ALA A 160 -15.81 6.51 -16.83
N ALA A 161 -15.36 5.61 -15.95
CA ALA A 161 -16.02 4.32 -15.72
C ALA A 161 -17.35 4.44 -14.94
N THR A 162 -17.64 5.62 -14.38
CA THR A 162 -18.90 5.90 -13.66
C THR A 162 -19.98 6.47 -14.58
N GLU A 163 -19.63 6.92 -15.79
CA GLU A 163 -20.56 7.51 -16.75
C GLU A 163 -21.15 6.49 -17.74
N THR A 164 -20.54 5.30 -17.89
CA THR A 164 -20.99 4.28 -18.86
C THR A 164 -21.94 3.23 -18.29
N GLY A 165 -22.40 3.39 -17.05
CA GLY A 165 -23.26 2.42 -16.34
C GLY A 165 -24.74 2.82 -16.19
N ASN A 166 -25.18 3.87 -16.88
CA ASN A 166 -26.59 4.28 -16.94
C ASN A 166 -27.08 4.27 -18.40
N GLU A 167 -27.28 3.07 -18.95
CA GLU A 167 -28.22 2.80 -20.05
C GLU A 167 -28.95 1.47 -19.78
#